data_AF-A0A4Y7LPC0-F1
#
_entry.id   AF-A0A4Y7LPC0-F1
#
_cell.length_a   1.000
_cell.length_b   1.000
_cell.length_c   1.000
_cell.angle_alpha   90.00
_cell.angle_beta   90.00
_cell.angle_gamma   90.00
#
_symmetry.space_group_name_H-M   'P 1'
#
loop_
_entity.id
_entity.type
_entity.pdbx_description
1 polymer ?
#
loop_
_entity_poly.entity_id
_entity_poly.type
_entity_poly.pdbx_seq_one_letter_code
_entity_poly.pdbx_strand_id
1 'polypeptide(L)'
;MAKVHVQNVVVLDNPSNFSNPFQFEITFECLEDLQEDLEWKIIYVGSAESETYDQVLDTVYVGPVPEGRHMFVFQAEPPQPSKIPVADAVGVTVVLLTCSYRGQEFIRVGYYVNNEYGDAELKENPPAVPQFDKLMRNILATNPRVTRFKVDWDDTNKSGTTKGHMSTLGRKKFDEITTIITKMDFDVLQGTTLRNFIFIKYANMNLKSYDLKYIIKNKKSFEEQILQGFDSVEELIDKLGILIKDHHKTNLLCCNTEKLSVATNYSKVLAEIDAIGWEKLSSVNHDFTELKLKMYDSLHHQHILNVKFNNNVPEFSTEYPRKVNIEWQEDINTLSELYSLFCQEAEQYQDFWKAMEELDAGCWVLEPENPSRRDTYRKISVAPNVSLKIEIDPNHPYVFPSITWLGSETAVSKFREKILDRIEVWDNDLPINTNLERLLEISLPLKQTLEMGTENYEVTCCICYSERLNGEVPSRTCDNSNCGQSFHIFCLYEWLRCLIQTTRKQGNKVFGECPYCEQPISCNPPAS
;
A
#
# COMPACT_ATOMS: atom_id res chain seq x y z
N MET A 1 -1.44 -14.99 -10.94
CA MET A 1 -1.16 -13.66 -10.35
C MET A 1 -1.91 -12.61 -11.16
N ALA A 2 -2.30 -11.47 -10.59
CA ALA A 2 -2.98 -10.43 -11.37
C ALA A 2 -2.03 -9.86 -12.42
N LYS A 3 -2.39 -9.88 -13.71
CA LYS A 3 -1.53 -9.37 -14.80
C LYS A 3 -1.64 -7.85 -14.97
N VAL A 4 -2.67 -7.23 -14.37
CA VAL A 4 -2.92 -5.78 -14.44
C VAL A 4 -3.03 -5.19 -13.05
N HIS A 5 -2.30 -4.09 -12.82
CA HIS A 5 -2.32 -3.32 -11.59
C HIS A 5 -2.74 -1.87 -11.87
N VAL A 6 -3.89 -1.45 -11.35
CA VAL A 6 -4.29 -0.04 -11.40
C VAL A 6 -3.47 0.74 -10.38
N GLN A 7 -2.64 1.66 -10.86
CA GLN A 7 -1.68 2.42 -10.08
C GLN A 7 -2.30 3.69 -9.50
N ASN A 8 -3.11 4.40 -10.31
CA ASN A 8 -3.74 5.64 -9.90
C ASN A 8 -5.03 5.90 -10.70
N VAL A 9 -6.00 6.55 -10.06
CA VAL A 9 -7.20 7.07 -10.72
C VAL A 9 -7.47 8.48 -10.19
N VAL A 10 -7.25 9.48 -11.03
CA VAL A 10 -7.45 10.90 -10.68
C VAL A 10 -8.82 11.34 -11.19
N VAL A 11 -9.65 11.86 -10.28
CA VAL A 11 -10.93 12.47 -10.63
C VAL A 11 -10.67 13.89 -11.16
N LEU A 12 -11.08 14.16 -12.39
CA LEU A 12 -10.97 15.47 -13.03
C LEU A 12 -12.33 16.20 -12.99
N ASP A 13 -12.29 17.52 -13.18
CA ASP A 13 -13.48 18.39 -13.18
C ASP A 13 -14.41 18.16 -11.97
N ASN A 14 -13.88 18.41 -10.76
CA ASN A 14 -14.59 18.17 -9.50
C ASN A 14 -14.24 19.23 -8.43
N PRO A 15 -15.23 19.86 -7.77
CA PRO A 15 -16.69 19.74 -7.97
C PRO A 15 -17.15 20.36 -9.30
N SER A 16 -18.28 19.89 -9.82
CA SER A 16 -18.80 20.29 -11.14
C SER A 16 -20.34 20.22 -11.18
N ASN A 17 -20.97 20.77 -12.23
CA ASN A 17 -22.43 20.68 -12.39
C ASN A 17 -22.86 19.22 -12.58
N PHE A 18 -24.07 18.87 -12.13
CA PHE A 18 -24.61 17.51 -12.30
C PHE A 18 -24.63 17.05 -13.76
N SER A 19 -24.94 17.97 -14.69
CA SER A 19 -24.99 17.72 -16.13
C SER A 19 -23.62 17.71 -16.81
N ASN A 20 -22.52 17.93 -16.09
CA ASN A 20 -21.19 17.84 -16.69
C ASN A 20 -20.71 16.39 -16.74
N PRO A 21 -19.95 16.00 -17.79
CA PRO A 21 -19.38 14.67 -17.90
C PRO A 21 -18.57 14.25 -16.68
N PHE A 22 -18.49 12.95 -16.42
CA PHE A 22 -17.50 12.39 -15.51
C PHE A 22 -16.17 12.27 -16.25
N GLN A 23 -15.06 12.54 -15.58
CA GLN A 23 -13.72 12.40 -16.14
C GLN A 23 -12.77 11.76 -15.13
N PHE A 24 -12.16 10.64 -15.52
CA PHE A 24 -11.17 9.94 -14.72
C PHE A 24 -9.89 9.76 -15.53
N GLU A 25 -8.75 10.23 -15.02
CA GLU A 25 -7.44 9.87 -15.56
C GLU A 25 -6.99 8.57 -14.90
N ILE A 26 -6.91 7.50 -15.69
CA ILE A 26 -6.63 6.15 -15.22
C ILE A 26 -5.19 5.82 -15.60
N THR A 27 -4.39 5.43 -14.61
CA THR A 27 -3.05 4.88 -14.80
C THR A 27 -3.02 3.43 -14.33
N PHE A 28 -2.60 2.52 -15.19
CA PHE A 28 -2.43 1.11 -14.84
C PHE A 28 -1.15 0.54 -15.44
N GLU A 29 -0.68 -0.57 -14.87
CA GLU A 29 0.51 -1.29 -15.29
C GLU A 29 0.13 -2.70 -15.67
N CYS A 30 0.58 -3.14 -16.83
CA CYS A 30 0.42 -4.48 -17.35
C CYS A 30 1.74 -5.22 -17.20
N LEU A 31 1.76 -6.34 -16.48
CA LEU A 31 2.97 -7.12 -16.21
C LEU A 31 3.36 -8.04 -17.37
N GLU A 32 2.42 -8.34 -18.26
CA GLU A 32 2.62 -9.19 -19.44
C GLU A 32 1.71 -8.70 -20.57
N ASP A 33 2.01 -9.02 -21.82
CA ASP A 33 1.15 -8.70 -22.97
C ASP A 33 -0.24 -9.35 -22.84
N LEU A 34 -1.29 -8.53 -22.79
CA LEU A 34 -2.67 -9.01 -22.90
C LEU A 34 -3.10 -9.08 -24.36
N GLN A 35 -3.59 -10.26 -24.74
CA GLN A 35 -4.04 -10.54 -26.11
C GLN A 35 -5.41 -9.93 -26.42
N GLU A 36 -6.23 -9.70 -25.38
CA GLU A 36 -7.58 -9.15 -25.49
C GLU A 36 -7.71 -7.82 -24.75
N ASP A 37 -8.78 -7.10 -25.07
CA ASP A 37 -9.01 -5.76 -24.54
C ASP A 37 -9.46 -5.80 -23.07
N LEU A 38 -9.02 -4.80 -22.30
CA LEU A 38 -9.59 -4.47 -21.01
C LEU A 38 -10.88 -3.68 -21.23
N GLU A 39 -11.97 -4.13 -20.64
CA GLU A 39 -13.25 -3.45 -20.65
C GLU A 39 -13.38 -2.56 -19.40
N TRP A 40 -13.39 -1.25 -19.60
CA TRP A 40 -13.60 -0.25 -18.56
C TRP A 40 -15.02 0.29 -18.60
N LYS A 41 -15.71 0.37 -17.46
CA LYS A 41 -17.06 0.97 -17.37
C LYS A 41 -17.15 1.99 -16.25
N ILE A 42 -17.85 3.09 -16.52
CA ILE A 42 -18.29 4.04 -15.50
C ILE A 42 -19.78 3.77 -15.24
N ILE A 43 -20.13 3.50 -13.98
CA ILE A 43 -21.50 3.16 -13.57
C ILE A 43 -21.92 4.13 -12.47
N TYR A 44 -23.04 4.81 -12.66
CA TYR A 44 -23.65 5.66 -11.65
C TYR A 44 -24.72 4.87 -10.90
N VAL A 45 -24.62 4.82 -9.58
CA VAL A 45 -25.60 4.15 -8.72
C VAL A 45 -26.83 5.04 -8.58
N GLY A 46 -27.97 4.58 -9.07
CA GLY A 46 -29.19 5.41 -9.13
C GLY A 46 -29.95 5.44 -7.81
N SER A 47 -29.85 4.37 -7.02
CA SER A 47 -30.49 4.23 -5.71
C SER A 47 -29.66 3.30 -4.84
N ALA A 48 -29.53 3.61 -3.55
CA ALA A 48 -28.82 2.76 -2.61
C ALA A 48 -29.55 1.42 -2.34
N GLU A 49 -30.86 1.37 -2.59
CA GLU A 49 -31.72 0.22 -2.28
C GLU A 49 -31.93 -0.71 -3.48
N SER A 50 -31.56 -0.28 -4.70
CA SER A 50 -31.83 -1.06 -5.90
C SER A 50 -30.88 -0.75 -7.06
N GLU A 51 -30.22 -1.80 -7.54
CA GLU A 51 -29.39 -1.79 -8.76
C GLU A 51 -30.21 -1.54 -10.03
N THR A 52 -31.54 -1.60 -9.98
CA THR A 52 -32.41 -1.38 -11.16
C THR A 52 -32.34 0.04 -11.71
N TYR A 53 -31.89 0.99 -10.88
CA TYR A 53 -31.70 2.39 -11.26
C TYR A 53 -30.26 2.70 -11.66
N ASP A 54 -29.36 1.72 -11.59
CA ASP A 54 -27.95 1.91 -11.94
C ASP A 54 -27.81 2.15 -13.44
N GLN A 55 -26.93 3.08 -13.77
CA GLN A 55 -26.73 3.53 -15.14
C GLN A 55 -25.28 3.32 -15.51
N VAL A 56 -25.02 2.41 -16.46
CA VAL A 56 -23.73 2.37 -17.16
C VAL A 56 -23.66 3.63 -18.03
N LEU A 57 -22.82 4.58 -17.62
CA LEU A 57 -22.67 5.86 -18.28
C LEU A 57 -21.88 5.72 -19.59
N ASP A 58 -20.80 4.94 -19.56
CA ASP A 58 -20.03 4.60 -20.75
C ASP A 58 -19.22 3.32 -20.56
N THR A 59 -18.79 2.70 -21.67
CA THR A 59 -17.93 1.51 -21.72
C THR A 59 -16.85 1.70 -22.78
N VAL A 60 -15.59 1.51 -22.41
CA VAL A 60 -14.43 1.63 -23.30
C VAL A 60 -13.60 0.35 -23.27
N TYR A 61 -13.14 -0.08 -24.44
CA TYR A 61 -12.23 -1.20 -24.61
C TYR A 61 -10.82 -0.67 -24.88
N VAL A 62 -9.85 -1.15 -24.10
CA VAL A 62 -8.44 -0.78 -24.22
C VAL A 62 -7.63 -2.03 -24.51
N GLY A 63 -7.19 -2.20 -25.75
CA GLY A 63 -6.27 -3.26 -26.14
C GLY A 63 -5.92 -3.30 -27.63
N PRO A 64 -5.05 -4.24 -28.05
CA PRO A 64 -4.27 -5.15 -27.21
C PRO A 64 -3.29 -4.38 -26.31
N VAL A 65 -3.10 -4.83 -25.07
CA VAL A 65 -2.34 -4.09 -24.04
C VAL A 65 -0.95 -4.69 -23.89
N PRO A 66 0.11 -4.03 -24.39
CA PRO A 66 1.46 -4.53 -24.21
C PRO A 66 1.92 -4.39 -22.75
N GLU A 67 2.92 -5.16 -22.36
CA GLU A 67 3.61 -5.00 -21.09
C GLU A 67 4.09 -3.55 -20.89
N GLY A 68 3.88 -3.02 -19.67
CA GLY A 68 4.29 -1.68 -19.29
C GLY A 68 3.17 -0.83 -18.71
N ARG A 69 3.47 0.46 -18.54
CA ARG A 69 2.58 1.44 -17.91
C ARG A 69 1.75 2.19 -18.94
N HIS A 70 0.45 2.22 -18.72
CA HIS A 70 -0.55 2.84 -19.57
C HIS A 70 -1.30 3.93 -18.81
N MET A 71 -1.70 4.97 -19.54
CA MET A 71 -2.47 6.09 -19.00
C MET A 71 -3.42 6.64 -20.05
N PHE A 72 -4.68 6.87 -19.66
CA PHE A 72 -5.66 7.51 -20.52
C PHE A 72 -6.73 8.24 -19.68
N VAL A 73 -7.44 9.18 -20.31
CA VAL A 73 -8.59 9.86 -19.71
C VAL A 73 -9.86 9.19 -20.19
N PHE A 74 -10.65 8.67 -19.25
CA PHE A 74 -11.97 8.10 -19.50
C PHE A 74 -13.05 9.13 -19.16
N GLN A 75 -13.73 9.62 -20.18
CA GLN A 75 -14.83 10.57 -20.04
C GLN A 75 -16.17 9.87 -20.34
N ALA A 76 -17.19 10.12 -19.52
CA ALA A 76 -18.54 9.59 -19.72
C ALA A 76 -19.60 10.67 -19.52
N GLU A 77 -20.70 10.58 -20.27
CA GLU A 77 -21.85 11.48 -20.15
C GLU A 77 -22.51 11.38 -18.76
N PRO A 78 -23.17 12.45 -18.26
CA PRO A 78 -23.85 12.41 -16.97
C PRO A 78 -25.03 11.40 -16.96
N PRO A 79 -25.43 10.91 -15.77
CA PRO A 79 -26.60 10.03 -15.64
C PRO A 79 -27.89 10.72 -16.09
N GLN A 80 -28.84 9.93 -16.60
CA GLN A 80 -30.14 10.43 -17.02
C GLN A 80 -31.02 10.72 -15.79
N PRO A 81 -31.46 11.97 -15.58
CA PRO A 81 -32.29 12.34 -14.42
C PRO A 81 -33.60 11.54 -14.30
N SER A 82 -34.20 11.17 -15.43
CA SER A 82 -35.48 10.44 -15.46
C SER A 82 -35.40 9.01 -14.91
N LYS A 83 -34.19 8.48 -14.73
CA LYS A 83 -33.92 7.15 -14.19
C LYS A 83 -33.49 7.18 -12.72
N ILE A 84 -33.43 8.36 -12.11
CA ILE A 84 -33.04 8.52 -10.71
C ILE A 84 -34.31 8.74 -9.89
N PRO A 85 -34.59 7.93 -8.85
CA PRO A 85 -35.69 8.18 -7.95
C PRO A 85 -35.60 9.58 -7.33
N VAL A 86 -36.75 10.24 -7.19
CA VAL A 86 -36.82 11.61 -6.64
C VAL A 86 -36.18 11.70 -5.24
N ALA A 87 -36.33 10.65 -4.42
CA ALA A 87 -35.76 10.58 -3.09
C ALA A 87 -34.21 10.47 -3.10
N ASP A 88 -33.63 9.95 -4.18
CA ASP A 88 -32.18 9.69 -4.32
C ASP A 88 -31.45 10.75 -5.17
N ALA A 89 -32.19 11.71 -5.72
CA ALA A 89 -31.63 12.75 -6.59
C ALA A 89 -30.69 13.72 -5.86
N VAL A 90 -30.95 14.00 -4.58
CA VAL A 90 -30.18 14.93 -3.74
C VAL A 90 -29.64 14.17 -2.54
N GLY A 91 -28.34 14.33 -2.25
CA GLY A 91 -27.65 13.60 -1.21
C GLY A 91 -26.50 12.76 -1.75
N VAL A 92 -26.13 11.72 -1.00
CA VAL A 92 -24.96 10.90 -1.28
C VAL A 92 -25.35 9.68 -2.12
N THR A 93 -24.62 9.46 -3.21
CA THR A 93 -24.66 8.25 -4.02
C THR A 93 -23.23 7.78 -4.35
N VAL A 94 -23.08 6.83 -5.26
CA VAL A 94 -21.80 6.22 -5.66
C VAL A 94 -21.65 6.24 -7.17
N VAL A 95 -20.42 6.50 -7.64
CA VAL A 95 -19.98 6.20 -9.01
C VAL A 95 -18.91 5.12 -8.95
N LEU A 96 -19.04 4.10 -9.80
CA LEU A 96 -18.14 2.95 -9.89
C LEU A 96 -17.37 3.01 -11.20
N LEU A 97 -16.05 2.87 -11.12
CA LEU A 97 -15.18 2.56 -12.24
C LEU A 97 -14.80 1.08 -12.16
N THR A 98 -15.23 0.28 -13.12
CA THR A 98 -14.92 -1.16 -13.17
C THR A 98 -13.95 -1.45 -14.31
N CYS A 99 -13.12 -2.47 -14.15
CA CYS A 99 -12.29 -3.02 -15.20
C CYS A 99 -12.41 -4.55 -15.24
N SER A 100 -12.66 -5.06 -16.43
CA SER A 100 -12.86 -6.48 -16.71
C SER A 100 -11.92 -6.96 -17.80
N TYR A 101 -11.49 -8.22 -17.70
CA TYR A 101 -10.77 -8.91 -18.75
C TYR A 101 -11.56 -10.15 -19.14
N ARG A 102 -11.85 -10.35 -20.43
CA ARG A 102 -12.67 -11.49 -20.92
C ARG A 102 -14.04 -11.61 -20.25
N GLY A 103 -14.66 -10.47 -19.94
CA GLY A 103 -15.94 -10.41 -19.24
C GLY A 103 -15.88 -10.77 -17.74
N GLN A 104 -14.69 -11.01 -17.19
CA GLN A 104 -14.48 -11.19 -15.76
C GLN A 104 -13.97 -9.89 -15.14
N GLU A 105 -14.79 -9.27 -14.29
CA GLU A 105 -14.39 -8.09 -13.53
C GLU A 105 -13.28 -8.47 -12.54
N PHE A 106 -12.16 -7.75 -12.56
CA PHE A 106 -11.05 -8.00 -11.64
C PHE A 106 -10.77 -6.81 -10.70
N ILE A 107 -11.27 -5.61 -11.03
CA ILE A 107 -11.19 -4.45 -10.14
C ILE A 107 -12.39 -3.53 -10.30
N ARG A 108 -12.81 -2.98 -9.16
CA ARG A 108 -13.85 -1.96 -9.03
C ARG A 108 -13.36 -0.87 -8.09
N VAL A 109 -13.48 0.38 -8.52
CA VAL A 109 -13.14 1.57 -7.75
C VAL A 109 -14.40 2.41 -7.59
N GLY A 110 -14.93 2.47 -6.38
CA GLY A 110 -16.14 3.23 -6.05
C GLY A 110 -15.82 4.56 -5.38
N TYR A 111 -16.44 5.64 -5.83
CA TYR A 111 -16.36 6.96 -5.23
C TYR A 111 -17.72 7.39 -4.70
N TYR A 112 -17.74 7.99 -3.52
CA TYR A 112 -18.93 8.71 -3.05
C TYR A 112 -19.12 9.99 -3.83
N VAL A 113 -20.35 10.24 -4.24
CA VAL A 113 -20.78 11.42 -4.98
C VAL A 113 -21.84 12.11 -4.15
N ASN A 114 -21.59 13.36 -3.76
CA ASN A 114 -22.58 14.20 -3.09
C ASN A 114 -23.21 15.14 -4.12
N ASN A 115 -24.52 15.03 -4.31
CA ASN A 115 -25.32 15.92 -5.14
C ASN A 115 -26.06 16.90 -4.23
N GLU A 116 -25.80 18.20 -4.38
CA GLU A 116 -26.43 19.25 -3.59
C GLU A 116 -26.76 20.47 -4.43
N TYR A 117 -27.75 21.27 -4.00
CA TYR A 117 -28.06 22.52 -4.69
C TYR A 117 -26.93 23.53 -4.54
N GLY A 118 -26.57 24.26 -5.60
CA GLY A 118 -25.62 25.37 -5.48
C GLY A 118 -26.17 26.53 -4.63
N ASP A 119 -27.48 26.77 -4.69
CA ASP A 119 -28.15 27.88 -4.00
C ASP A 119 -28.50 27.55 -2.55
N ALA A 120 -28.12 28.44 -1.61
CA ALA A 120 -28.34 28.24 -0.17
C ALA A 120 -29.84 28.11 0.21
N GLU A 121 -30.72 28.88 -0.45
CA GLU A 121 -32.17 28.81 -0.20
C GLU A 121 -32.75 27.44 -0.60
N LEU A 122 -32.28 26.87 -1.71
CA LEU A 122 -32.69 25.54 -2.18
C LEU A 122 -32.06 24.41 -1.34
N LYS A 123 -30.93 24.66 -0.67
CA LYS A 123 -30.38 23.71 0.32
C LYS A 123 -31.24 23.65 1.58
N GLU A 124 -31.67 24.81 2.10
CA GLU A 124 -32.51 24.88 3.31
C GLU A 124 -33.95 24.42 3.04
N ASN A 125 -34.48 24.73 1.86
CA ASN A 125 -35.85 24.40 1.44
C ASN A 125 -35.83 23.67 0.08
N PRO A 126 -35.44 22.39 0.03
CA PRO A 126 -35.36 21.65 -1.21
C PRO A 126 -36.76 21.49 -1.84
N PRO A 127 -36.90 21.72 -3.16
CA PRO A 127 -38.18 21.54 -3.85
C PRO A 127 -38.58 20.06 -3.88
N ALA A 128 -39.89 19.79 -3.86
CA ALA A 128 -40.43 18.42 -3.90
C ALA A 128 -40.09 17.67 -5.20
N VAL A 129 -39.86 18.40 -6.30
CA VAL A 129 -39.35 17.87 -7.56
C VAL A 129 -37.91 18.37 -7.74
N PRO A 130 -36.91 17.48 -7.84
CA PRO A 130 -35.51 17.86 -7.97
C PRO A 130 -35.23 18.67 -9.23
N GLN A 131 -34.48 19.76 -9.08
CA GLN A 131 -34.04 20.64 -10.18
C GLN A 131 -32.59 20.33 -10.53
N PHE A 132 -32.37 19.33 -11.40
CA PHE A 132 -31.04 18.81 -11.74
C PHE A 132 -30.11 19.84 -12.40
N ASP A 133 -30.67 20.85 -13.06
CA ASP A 133 -29.94 21.98 -13.66
C ASP A 133 -29.25 22.87 -12.61
N LYS A 134 -29.68 22.79 -11.35
CA LYS A 134 -29.12 23.55 -10.22
C LYS A 134 -28.33 22.70 -9.23
N LEU A 135 -28.16 21.41 -9.54
CA LEU A 135 -27.39 20.49 -8.70
C LEU A 135 -25.90 20.58 -9.06
N MET A 136 -25.10 20.68 -8.01
CA MET A 136 -23.66 20.53 -8.02
C MET A 136 -23.32 19.13 -7.54
N ARG A 137 -22.39 18.50 -8.25
CA ARG A 137 -21.83 17.19 -7.95
C ARG A 137 -20.44 17.37 -7.35
N ASN A 138 -20.19 16.72 -6.21
CA ASN A 138 -18.86 16.62 -5.61
C ASN A 138 -18.49 15.15 -5.35
N ILE A 139 -17.46 14.68 -6.01
CA ILE A 139 -16.90 13.33 -5.87
C ILE A 139 -15.83 13.35 -4.77
N LEU A 140 -15.96 12.48 -3.78
CA LEU A 140 -14.95 12.33 -2.72
C LEU A 140 -13.75 11.54 -3.24
N ALA A 141 -12.89 12.20 -4.00
CA ALA A 141 -11.74 11.59 -4.68
C ALA A 141 -10.66 11.06 -3.71
N THR A 142 -10.60 11.56 -2.47
CA THR A 142 -9.57 11.20 -1.48
C THR A 142 -9.81 9.87 -0.78
N ASN A 143 -11.01 9.31 -0.85
CA ASN A 143 -11.35 8.06 -0.14
C ASN A 143 -12.14 7.07 -1.04
N PRO A 144 -11.53 6.57 -2.13
CA PRO A 144 -12.16 5.57 -2.99
C PRO A 144 -12.23 4.21 -2.30
N ARG A 145 -13.30 3.47 -2.56
CA ARG A 145 -13.45 2.06 -2.17
C ARG A 145 -12.96 1.17 -3.30
N VAL A 146 -11.86 0.44 -3.09
CA VAL A 146 -11.29 -0.46 -4.09
C VAL A 146 -11.62 -1.91 -3.74
N THR A 147 -12.32 -2.60 -4.63
CA THR A 147 -12.59 -4.04 -4.56
C THR A 147 -11.83 -4.75 -5.68
N ARG A 148 -11.19 -5.87 -5.36
CA ARG A 148 -10.44 -6.69 -6.33
C ARG A 148 -11.00 -8.10 -6.34
N PHE A 149 -11.09 -8.68 -7.52
CA PHE A 149 -11.60 -10.04 -7.73
C PHE A 149 -10.50 -10.89 -8.38
N LYS A 150 -10.46 -12.17 -8.04
CA LYS A 150 -9.59 -13.13 -8.72
C LYS A 150 -10.25 -13.53 -10.03
N VAL A 151 -9.52 -13.43 -11.14
CA VAL A 151 -9.97 -13.81 -12.48
C VAL A 151 -8.94 -14.72 -13.13
N ASP A 152 -9.39 -15.52 -14.09
CA ASP A 152 -8.53 -16.39 -14.88
C ASP A 152 -7.86 -15.60 -16.01
N TRP A 153 -6.52 -15.51 -15.96
CA TRP A 153 -5.72 -14.73 -16.91
C TRP A 153 -5.13 -15.55 -18.07
N ASP A 154 -5.14 -16.88 -17.95
CA ASP A 154 -4.51 -17.80 -18.90
C ASP A 154 -5.55 -18.52 -19.75
N ASP A 155 -5.19 -18.86 -20.98
CA ASP A 155 -5.97 -19.77 -21.81
C ASP A 155 -5.89 -21.19 -21.24
N THR A 156 -6.93 -21.63 -20.53
CA THR A 156 -7.08 -23.03 -20.14
C THR A 156 -7.44 -23.88 -21.36
N ASN A 157 -6.50 -24.03 -22.30
CA ASN A 157 -6.47 -25.08 -23.29
C ASN A 157 -5.08 -25.17 -23.94
N LYS A 158 -4.21 -26.02 -23.39
CA LYS A 158 -3.28 -26.84 -24.20
C LYS A 158 -2.76 -28.04 -23.41
N SER A 159 -3.25 -29.19 -23.87
CA SER A 159 -2.77 -30.55 -23.65
C SER A 159 -1.26 -30.69 -23.89
N GLY A 160 -0.66 -31.65 -23.18
CA GLY A 160 0.78 -31.74 -23.00
C GLY A 160 1.62 -32.05 -24.25
N THR A 161 2.91 -31.75 -24.14
CA THR A 161 3.98 -32.52 -24.77
C THR A 161 5.29 -32.30 -24.02
N THR A 162 5.99 -33.40 -23.76
CA THR A 162 7.27 -33.54 -23.09
C THR A 162 8.45 -33.14 -23.97
N LYS A 163 9.54 -32.70 -23.30
CA LYS A 163 11.00 -32.73 -23.62
C LYS A 163 11.63 -31.33 -23.42
N GLY A 164 12.79 -31.15 -22.80
CA GLY A 164 13.80 -32.12 -22.36
C GLY A 164 14.76 -31.50 -21.34
N HIS A 165 15.53 -32.40 -20.73
CA HIS A 165 16.53 -32.16 -19.69
C HIS A 165 17.72 -31.34 -20.23
N MET A 166 18.19 -30.34 -19.47
CA MET A 166 19.63 -30.05 -19.34
C MET A 166 19.91 -29.24 -18.06
N SER A 167 21.00 -29.62 -17.42
CA SER A 167 21.52 -29.25 -16.09
C SER A 167 21.76 -27.75 -15.86
N THR A 168 21.32 -27.22 -14.72
CA THR A 168 21.70 -25.89 -14.21
C THR A 168 22.61 -26.01 -12.99
N LEU A 169 23.93 -26.01 -13.25
CA LEU A 169 24.93 -25.47 -12.34
C LEU A 169 25.42 -24.17 -12.98
N GLY A 170 25.11 -23.02 -12.35
CA GLY A 170 25.51 -21.70 -12.87
C GLY A 170 24.35 -20.75 -13.17
N ARG A 171 23.45 -20.53 -12.22
CA ARG A 171 22.44 -19.45 -12.27
C ARG A 171 22.49 -18.65 -10.97
N LYS A 172 23.61 -17.95 -10.76
CA LYS A 172 23.82 -17.01 -9.64
C LYS A 172 24.83 -15.90 -9.98
N LYS A 173 24.94 -15.50 -11.25
CA LYS A 173 25.87 -14.43 -11.66
C LYS A 173 25.43 -13.68 -12.91
N PHE A 174 24.12 -13.42 -13.03
CA PHE A 174 23.57 -12.59 -14.11
C PHE A 174 22.51 -11.57 -13.62
N ASP A 175 22.04 -11.67 -12.37
CA ASP A 175 21.07 -10.72 -11.79
C ASP A 175 21.71 -9.64 -10.88
N GLU A 176 23.04 -9.60 -10.76
CA GLU A 176 23.74 -8.60 -9.95
C GLU A 176 24.36 -7.44 -10.77
N ILE A 177 24.17 -7.42 -12.09
CA ILE A 177 24.70 -6.35 -12.96
C ILE A 177 23.59 -5.51 -13.60
N THR A 178 22.34 -6.00 -13.61
CA THR A 178 21.20 -5.30 -14.24
C THR A 178 20.63 -4.15 -13.38
N THR A 179 20.86 -4.14 -12.07
CA THR A 179 20.27 -3.15 -11.15
C THR A 179 20.96 -1.78 -11.18
N ILE A 180 22.15 -1.67 -11.78
CA ILE A 180 22.86 -0.39 -11.94
C ILE A 180 22.65 0.22 -13.34
N ILE A 181 22.11 -0.55 -14.30
CA ILE A 181 21.94 -0.10 -15.69
C ILE A 181 20.51 0.42 -15.97
N THR A 182 19.51 0.09 -15.14
CA THR A 182 18.10 0.46 -15.35
C THR A 182 17.70 1.92 -15.01
N LYS A 183 18.66 2.83 -14.79
CA LYS A 183 18.38 4.29 -14.74
C LYS A 183 18.92 5.07 -15.95
N MET A 184 19.43 4.39 -16.98
CA MET A 184 19.73 5.00 -18.29
C MET A 184 19.16 4.10 -19.40
N ASP A 185 18.05 4.51 -20.03
CA ASP A 185 17.51 3.85 -21.22
C ASP A 185 18.55 3.95 -22.36
N PHE A 186 19.24 2.86 -22.68
CA PHE A 186 20.01 2.71 -23.91
C PHE A 186 19.21 1.84 -24.90
N ASP A 187 18.57 2.47 -25.88
CA ASP A 187 18.02 1.74 -27.03
C ASP A 187 19.18 1.29 -27.94
N VAL A 188 19.54 0.01 -27.87
CA VAL A 188 20.42 -0.61 -28.87
C VAL A 188 19.54 -1.11 -30.03
N LEU A 189 19.42 -0.28 -31.06
CA LEU A 189 18.82 -0.68 -32.33
C LEU A 189 19.78 -1.60 -33.10
N GLN A 190 19.48 -2.90 -33.04
CA GLN A 190 20.07 -4.01 -33.82
C GLN A 190 21.59 -4.22 -33.74
N GLY A 191 21.99 -5.30 -33.03
CA GLY A 191 23.33 -5.90 -33.15
C GLY A 191 23.22 -7.38 -33.50
N THR A 192 23.60 -7.76 -34.72
CA THR A 192 23.79 -9.16 -35.10
C THR A 192 24.92 -9.78 -34.28
N THR A 193 24.68 -10.97 -33.76
CA THR A 193 25.61 -11.78 -32.96
C THR A 193 26.85 -12.15 -33.79
N LEU A 194 28.00 -11.60 -33.41
CA LEU A 194 29.31 -12.20 -33.67
C LEU A 194 30.14 -12.11 -32.38
N ARG A 195 30.79 -13.23 -32.05
CA ARG A 195 31.45 -13.49 -30.77
C ARG A 195 32.38 -12.34 -30.31
N ASN A 196 32.15 -11.88 -29.09
CA ASN A 196 33.08 -11.20 -28.18
C ASN A 196 33.50 -9.73 -28.38
N PHE A 197 32.78 -8.86 -29.11
CA PHE A 197 32.95 -7.41 -28.97
C PHE A 197 31.64 -6.66 -29.28
N ILE A 198 31.16 -5.79 -28.38
CA ILE A 198 30.04 -4.88 -28.65
C ILE A 198 30.62 -3.57 -29.20
N PHE A 199 30.54 -3.35 -30.51
CA PHE A 199 30.77 -2.04 -31.10
C PHE A 199 29.45 -1.23 -31.01
N ILE A 200 29.42 -0.18 -30.19
CA ILE A 200 28.29 0.76 -30.14
C ILE A 200 28.45 1.75 -31.29
N LYS A 201 27.84 1.47 -32.45
CA LYS A 201 28.02 2.32 -33.64
C LYS A 201 26.96 3.41 -33.80
N TYR A 202 25.81 3.32 -33.13
CA TYR A 202 24.80 4.40 -33.10
C TYR A 202 23.97 4.28 -31.82
N ALA A 203 24.30 5.07 -30.79
CA ALA A 203 23.46 5.23 -29.61
C ALA A 203 22.65 6.52 -29.74
N ASN A 204 21.33 6.43 -29.87
CA ASN A 204 20.45 7.58 -29.73
C ASN A 204 20.18 7.80 -28.24
N MET A 205 20.93 8.70 -27.61
CA MET A 205 20.78 8.99 -26.18
C MET A 205 19.49 9.80 -25.93
N ASN A 206 18.44 9.14 -25.44
CA ASN A 206 17.19 9.79 -25.09
C ASN A 206 17.20 10.28 -23.63
N LEU A 207 17.88 11.39 -23.37
CA LEU A 207 18.01 11.94 -22.02
C LEU A 207 16.71 12.61 -21.55
N LYS A 208 16.12 12.12 -20.45
CA LYS A 208 14.87 12.65 -19.85
C LYS A 208 15.10 13.90 -18.96
N SER A 209 16.34 14.21 -18.58
CA SER A 209 16.68 15.42 -17.82
C SER A 209 16.91 16.62 -18.74
N TYR A 210 16.22 17.74 -18.45
CA TYR A 210 16.33 19.00 -19.19
C TYR A 210 17.75 19.60 -19.10
N ASP A 211 18.39 19.48 -17.93
CA ASP A 211 19.73 20.00 -17.67
C ASP A 211 20.81 19.24 -18.44
N LEU A 212 20.72 17.91 -18.50
CA LEU A 212 21.64 17.08 -19.28
C LEU A 212 21.51 17.32 -20.79
N LYS A 213 20.28 17.52 -21.28
CA LYS A 213 20.03 17.94 -22.67
C LYS A 213 20.65 19.31 -22.96
N TYR A 214 20.56 20.25 -22.03
CA TYR A 214 21.13 21.59 -22.18
C TYR A 214 22.67 21.59 -22.19
N ILE A 215 23.29 20.79 -21.31
CA ILE A 215 24.75 20.64 -21.20
C ILE A 215 25.34 20.06 -22.50
N ILE A 216 24.71 19.01 -23.03
CA ILE A 216 25.18 18.31 -24.24
C ILE A 216 25.02 19.16 -25.48
N LYS A 217 23.90 19.88 -25.62
CA LYS A 217 23.61 20.73 -26.78
C LYS A 217 24.52 21.96 -26.89
N ASN A 218 25.15 22.38 -25.79
CA ASN A 218 26.05 23.54 -25.74
C ASN A 218 27.53 23.21 -26.00
N LYS A 219 27.93 21.93 -26.05
CA LYS A 219 29.31 21.53 -26.43
C LYS A 219 29.32 20.69 -27.71
N LYS A 220 29.57 21.35 -28.85
CA LYS A 220 29.73 20.73 -30.19
C LYS A 220 30.72 19.55 -30.22
N SER A 221 31.74 19.54 -29.36
CA SER A 221 32.74 18.46 -29.32
C SER A 221 32.20 17.12 -28.85
N PHE A 222 31.10 17.09 -28.08
CA PHE A 222 30.54 15.83 -27.58
C PHE A 222 29.69 15.13 -28.64
N GLU A 223 28.95 15.88 -29.45
CA GLU A 223 28.21 15.32 -30.60
C GLU A 223 29.17 14.68 -31.63
N GLU A 224 30.34 15.27 -31.87
CA GLU A 224 31.37 14.71 -32.74
C GLU A 224 32.03 13.45 -32.17
N GLN A 225 32.17 13.35 -30.85
CA GLN A 225 32.73 12.18 -30.16
C GLN A 225 31.73 11.02 -30.03
N ILE A 226 30.44 11.31 -29.88
CA ILE A 226 29.37 10.29 -29.91
C ILE A 226 29.33 9.59 -31.29
N LEU A 227 29.58 10.34 -32.37
CA LEU A 227 29.61 9.80 -33.74
C LEU A 227 30.78 8.85 -34.01
N GLN A 228 31.84 8.87 -33.20
CA GLN A 228 33.00 7.98 -33.36
C GLN A 228 32.82 6.61 -32.66
N GLY A 229 31.77 6.44 -31.86
CA GLY A 229 31.52 5.22 -31.08
C GLY A 229 32.38 5.14 -29.82
N PHE A 230 31.97 4.29 -28.88
CA PHE A 230 32.65 4.07 -27.60
C PHE A 230 33.05 2.60 -27.46
N ASP A 231 34.23 2.34 -26.89
CA ASP A 231 34.79 0.99 -26.77
C ASP A 231 34.28 0.25 -25.50
N SER A 232 33.78 0.97 -24.49
CA SER A 232 33.13 0.41 -23.29
C SER A 232 32.14 1.37 -22.61
N VAL A 233 31.28 0.82 -21.75
CA VAL A 233 30.32 1.60 -20.92
C VAL A 233 31.06 2.45 -19.86
N GLU A 234 32.18 1.95 -19.35
CA GLU A 234 33.02 2.68 -18.39
C GLU A 234 33.60 3.96 -19.01
N GLU A 235 34.05 3.90 -20.27
CA GLU A 235 34.58 5.08 -20.99
C GLU A 235 33.52 6.16 -21.21
N LEU A 236 32.26 5.75 -21.46
CA LEU A 236 31.14 6.65 -21.61
C LEU A 236 30.82 7.38 -20.30
N ILE A 237 30.80 6.64 -19.17
CA ILE A 237 30.54 7.19 -17.83
C ILE A 237 31.63 8.18 -17.43
N ASP A 238 32.90 7.85 -17.66
CA ASP A 238 34.02 8.73 -17.35
C ASP A 238 33.97 10.04 -18.14
N LYS A 239 33.66 9.97 -19.45
CA LYS A 239 33.53 11.17 -20.30
C LYS A 239 32.31 12.02 -19.95
N LEU A 240 31.18 11.41 -19.59
CA LEU A 240 30.01 12.13 -19.08
C LEU A 240 30.31 12.82 -17.74
N GLY A 241 31.04 12.14 -16.84
CA GLY A 241 31.49 12.71 -15.57
C GLY A 241 32.38 13.94 -15.74
N ILE A 242 33.27 13.93 -16.75
CA ILE A 242 34.12 15.08 -17.09
C ILE A 242 33.28 16.25 -17.62
N LEU A 243 32.30 16.00 -18.50
CA LEU A 243 31.43 17.04 -19.06
C LEU A 243 30.57 17.74 -18.02
N ILE A 244 30.03 16.98 -17.08
CA ILE A 244 29.25 17.53 -15.97
C ILE A 244 30.15 18.40 -15.08
N LYS A 245 31.37 17.95 -14.75
CA LYS A 245 32.35 18.74 -13.99
C LYS A 245 32.75 20.05 -14.70
N ASP A 246 32.94 20.01 -16.01
CA ASP A 246 33.31 21.19 -16.81
C ASP A 246 32.18 22.23 -16.90
N HIS A 247 30.93 21.78 -17.05
CA HIS A 247 29.78 22.68 -17.05
C HIS A 247 29.59 23.38 -15.70
N HIS A 248 29.78 22.65 -14.60
CA HIS A 248 29.76 23.23 -13.26
C HIS A 248 30.85 24.29 -13.05
N LYS A 249 32.06 24.12 -13.60
CA LYS A 249 33.11 25.14 -13.56
C LYS A 249 32.76 26.39 -14.39
N THR A 250 32.06 26.22 -15.50
CA THR A 250 31.77 27.32 -16.44
C THR A 250 30.59 28.18 -15.96
N ASN A 251 29.59 27.57 -15.29
CA ASN A 251 28.44 28.29 -14.72
C ASN A 251 28.74 29.02 -13.40
N LEU A 252 29.91 28.83 -12.79
CA LEU A 252 30.37 29.66 -11.66
C LEU A 252 30.72 31.10 -12.05
N LEU A 253 30.75 31.43 -13.36
CA LEU A 253 31.16 32.75 -13.87
C LEU A 253 30.03 33.61 -14.42
N CYS A 254 28.76 33.17 -14.40
CA CYS A 254 27.65 33.97 -14.93
C CYS A 254 26.39 33.90 -14.05
N CYS A 255 25.84 35.09 -13.80
CA CYS A 255 24.53 35.46 -13.22
C CYS A 255 24.19 35.06 -11.77
N ASN A 256 24.52 35.99 -10.85
CA ASN A 256 23.60 36.43 -9.80
C ASN A 256 22.29 36.96 -10.41
N THR A 257 21.13 36.46 -10.00
CA THR A 257 20.19 37.14 -9.08
C THR A 257 18.90 36.33 -8.91
N GLU A 258 18.51 36.18 -7.62
CA GLU A 258 17.21 35.79 -7.06
C GLU A 258 16.97 34.34 -6.60
N LYS A 259 17.02 34.23 -5.25
CA LYS A 259 16.63 33.17 -4.30
C LYS A 259 17.54 31.94 -4.17
N LEU A 260 18.43 32.08 -3.19
CA LEU A 260 19.33 31.10 -2.59
C LEU A 260 18.56 29.85 -2.09
N SER A 261 18.38 28.83 -2.91
CA SER A 261 18.17 27.47 -2.41
C SER A 261 19.53 26.93 -2.00
N VAL A 262 19.66 26.55 -0.72
CA VAL A 262 20.86 25.93 -0.15
C VAL A 262 21.42 24.93 -1.15
N ALA A 263 22.63 25.20 -1.67
CA ALA A 263 23.34 24.24 -2.51
C ALA A 263 23.68 23.05 -1.62
N THR A 264 22.80 22.06 -1.54
CA THR A 264 23.02 20.82 -0.80
C THR A 264 24.35 20.25 -1.27
N ASN A 265 25.32 20.18 -0.37
CA ASN A 265 26.68 19.80 -0.71
C ASN A 265 26.74 18.27 -0.93
N TYR A 266 26.26 17.81 -2.10
CA TYR A 266 26.16 16.39 -2.47
C TYR A 266 27.50 15.65 -2.35
N SER A 267 28.62 16.38 -2.40
CA SER A 267 29.94 15.77 -2.21
C SER A 267 30.14 15.16 -0.82
N LYS A 268 29.49 15.71 0.23
CA LYS A 268 29.53 15.14 1.59
C LYS A 268 28.75 13.83 1.65
N VAL A 269 27.52 13.81 1.14
CA VAL A 269 26.66 12.61 1.14
C VAL A 269 27.29 11.47 0.33
N LEU A 270 27.86 11.77 -0.85
CA LEU A 270 28.55 10.78 -1.66
C LEU A 270 29.81 10.21 -0.98
N ALA A 271 30.58 11.05 -0.28
CA ALA A 271 31.73 10.59 0.49
C ALA A 271 31.33 9.70 1.67
N GLU A 272 30.19 9.98 2.30
CA GLU A 272 29.64 9.15 3.37
C GLU A 272 29.11 7.80 2.86
N ILE A 273 28.45 7.76 1.69
CA ILE A 273 28.05 6.50 1.05
C ILE A 273 29.28 5.67 0.71
N ASP A 274 30.34 6.30 0.19
CA ASP A 274 31.60 5.63 -0.13
C ASP A 274 32.26 5.02 1.12
N ALA A 275 32.19 5.73 2.26
CA ALA A 275 32.67 5.23 3.55
C ALA A 275 31.86 4.04 4.09
N ILE A 276 30.55 4.00 3.84
CA ILE A 276 29.65 2.91 4.27
C ILE A 276 29.77 1.69 3.34
N GLY A 277 29.99 1.91 2.06
CA GLY A 277 30.01 0.90 1.01
C GLY A 277 28.78 0.97 0.11
N TRP A 278 29.01 1.07 -1.21
CA TRP A 278 27.95 1.16 -2.22
C TRP A 278 27.02 -0.05 -2.26
N GLU A 279 27.50 -1.22 -1.84
CA GLU A 279 26.71 -2.45 -1.75
C GLU A 279 25.60 -2.39 -0.68
N LYS A 280 25.74 -1.47 0.29
CA LYS A 280 24.73 -1.20 1.32
C LYS A 280 23.66 -0.23 0.82
N LEU A 281 23.86 0.44 -0.30
CA LEU A 281 22.86 1.33 -0.87
C LEU A 281 21.76 0.51 -1.58
N SER A 282 20.52 0.67 -1.13
CA SER A 282 19.35 0.01 -1.71
C SER A 282 18.70 0.88 -2.80
N SER A 283 18.47 2.16 -2.50
CA SER A 283 17.89 3.09 -3.48
C SER A 283 18.16 4.55 -3.09
N VAL A 284 18.14 5.45 -4.08
CA VAL A 284 18.16 6.91 -3.89
C VAL A 284 17.08 7.53 -4.77
N ASN A 285 16.43 8.58 -4.26
CA ASN A 285 15.47 9.37 -5.02
C ASN A 285 16.16 10.26 -6.10
N HIS A 286 15.38 10.98 -6.88
CA HIS A 286 15.86 11.66 -8.09
C HIS A 286 16.61 12.97 -7.82
N ASP A 287 16.40 13.55 -6.64
CA ASP A 287 16.92 14.82 -6.15
C ASP A 287 17.96 14.65 -5.03
N PHE A 288 18.33 13.41 -4.69
CA PHE A 288 19.29 13.04 -3.63
C PHE A 288 18.91 13.58 -2.25
N THR A 289 17.61 13.79 -2.01
CA THR A 289 17.07 14.20 -0.71
C THR A 289 16.67 13.00 0.15
N GLU A 290 16.58 11.79 -0.41
CA GLU A 290 16.23 10.56 0.30
C GLU A 290 17.08 9.39 -0.19
N LEU A 291 17.70 8.66 0.74
CA LEU A 291 18.42 7.42 0.47
C LEU A 291 17.94 6.29 1.38
N LYS A 292 18.03 5.06 0.88
CA LYS A 292 17.73 3.84 1.63
C LYS A 292 18.97 2.96 1.68
N LEU A 293 19.44 2.66 2.89
CA LEU A 293 20.53 1.72 3.15
C LEU A 293 19.95 0.39 3.61
N LYS A 294 20.56 -0.71 3.19
CA LYS A 294 20.19 -2.07 3.59
C LYS A 294 21.31 -2.72 4.41
N MET A 295 20.91 -3.50 5.41
CA MET A 295 21.79 -4.39 6.14
C MET A 295 21.15 -5.77 6.31
N TYR A 296 21.95 -6.76 6.66
CA TYR A 296 21.48 -8.09 7.03
C TYR A 296 21.97 -8.40 8.44
N ASP A 297 21.08 -8.88 9.30
CA ASP A 297 21.43 -9.28 10.66
C ASP A 297 22.07 -10.68 10.71
N SER A 298 22.42 -11.10 11.93
CA SER A 298 23.00 -12.42 12.21
C SER A 298 22.10 -13.61 11.81
N LEU A 299 20.79 -13.40 11.68
CA LEU A 299 19.82 -14.40 11.22
C LEU A 299 19.46 -14.24 9.73
N HIS A 300 20.19 -13.40 8.99
CA HIS A 300 20.00 -13.11 7.57
C HIS A 300 18.67 -12.42 7.21
N HIS A 301 18.05 -11.74 8.16
CA HIS A 301 16.94 -10.84 7.86
C HIS A 301 17.46 -9.52 7.29
N GLN A 302 16.81 -9.05 6.23
CA GLN A 302 17.13 -7.76 5.63
C GLN A 302 16.42 -6.64 6.38
N HIS A 303 17.16 -5.60 6.74
CA HIS A 303 16.65 -4.38 7.37
C HIS A 303 16.95 -3.16 6.50
N ILE A 304 16.03 -2.19 6.48
CA ILE A 304 16.16 -0.96 5.70
C ILE A 304 16.18 0.26 6.62
N LEU A 305 17.22 1.08 6.45
CA LEU A 305 17.33 2.41 7.02
C LEU A 305 17.01 3.42 5.94
N ASN A 306 15.99 4.23 6.18
CA ASN A 306 15.62 5.33 5.31
C ASN A 306 16.09 6.66 5.90
N VAL A 307 16.77 7.47 5.08
CA VAL A 307 17.43 8.72 5.46
C VAL A 307 16.95 9.82 4.54
N LYS A 308 16.36 10.87 5.12
CA LYS A 308 15.88 12.05 4.40
C LYS A 308 16.70 13.28 4.82
N PHE A 309 17.33 13.95 3.87
CA PHE A 309 18.10 15.16 4.09
C PHE A 309 17.19 16.39 4.02
N ASN A 310 16.61 16.78 5.15
CA ASN A 310 15.92 18.06 5.27
C ASN A 310 16.94 19.17 5.57
N ASN A 311 16.63 20.42 5.20
CA ASN A 311 17.55 21.57 5.11
C ASN A 311 18.35 21.97 6.37
N ASN A 312 18.35 21.22 7.49
CA ASN A 312 19.24 21.40 8.67
C ASN A 312 19.37 20.13 9.56
N VAL A 313 18.48 19.13 9.47
CA VAL A 313 18.57 17.89 10.27
C VAL A 313 18.04 16.72 9.43
N PRO A 314 18.84 15.67 9.20
CA PRO A 314 18.38 14.48 8.52
C PRO A 314 17.35 13.71 9.37
N GLU A 315 16.30 13.23 8.70
CA GLU A 315 15.25 12.41 9.29
C GLU A 315 15.55 10.94 9.04
N PHE A 316 15.55 10.14 10.11
CA PHE A 316 15.89 8.72 10.06
C PHE A 316 14.64 7.89 10.38
N SER A 317 14.37 6.87 9.56
CA SER A 317 13.31 5.92 9.83
C SER A 317 13.75 4.50 9.54
N THR A 318 13.36 3.58 10.43
CA THR A 318 13.65 2.15 10.36
C THR A 318 12.38 1.37 10.62
N GLU A 319 12.42 0.07 10.33
CA GLU A 319 11.34 -0.87 10.62
C GLU A 319 11.48 -1.52 12.00
N TYR A 320 12.14 -0.83 12.95
CA TYR A 320 12.39 -1.38 14.28
C TYR A 320 11.21 -1.16 15.23
N PRO A 321 11.04 -2.02 16.25
CA PRO A 321 9.94 -1.94 17.23
C PRO A 321 9.84 -0.61 17.97
N ARG A 322 10.99 0.01 18.24
CA ARG A 322 11.09 1.30 18.92
C ARG A 322 11.77 2.32 18.02
N LYS A 323 11.38 3.59 18.18
CA LYS A 323 12.06 4.69 17.50
C LYS A 323 13.47 4.82 18.05
N VAL A 324 14.46 4.75 17.16
CA VAL A 324 15.84 5.07 17.50
C VAL A 324 15.94 6.59 17.59
N ASN A 325 16.06 7.13 18.79
CA ASN A 325 16.28 8.55 18.99
C ASN A 325 17.77 8.84 18.77
N ILE A 326 18.09 9.46 17.64
CA ILE A 326 19.45 9.85 17.32
C ILE A 326 19.55 11.36 17.53
N GLU A 327 20.34 11.79 18.51
CA GLU A 327 20.70 13.19 18.66
C GLU A 327 21.71 13.54 17.56
N TRP A 328 21.26 14.21 16.50
CA TRP A 328 22.09 14.60 15.36
C TRP A 328 22.72 15.98 15.56
N GLN A 329 24.03 16.07 15.35
CA GLN A 329 24.80 17.31 15.32
C GLN A 329 25.56 17.41 13.99
N GLU A 330 25.26 18.44 13.18
CA GLU A 330 25.71 18.61 11.78
C GLU A 330 27.22 18.55 11.54
N ASP A 331 28.05 18.75 12.58
CA ASP A 331 29.51 18.77 12.49
C ASP A 331 30.20 17.63 13.27
N ILE A 332 29.44 16.75 13.92
CA ILE A 332 29.96 15.69 14.80
C ILE A 332 29.53 14.32 14.32
N ASN A 333 28.26 14.15 13.93
CA ASN A 333 27.75 12.86 13.51
C ASN A 333 27.95 12.62 12.02
N THR A 334 28.32 11.40 11.66
CA THR A 334 28.41 10.96 10.27
C THR A 334 27.32 9.94 9.95
N LEU A 335 26.91 9.86 8.69
CA LEU A 335 26.00 8.81 8.23
C LEU A 335 26.59 7.39 8.47
N SER A 336 27.92 7.25 8.49
CA SER A 336 28.59 5.98 8.78
C SER A 336 28.43 5.53 10.24
N GLU A 337 28.51 6.46 11.19
CA GLU A 337 28.22 6.17 12.60
C GLU A 337 26.75 5.79 12.79
N LEU A 338 25.86 6.51 12.11
CA LEU A 338 24.44 6.23 12.12
C LEU A 338 24.10 4.85 11.55
N TYR A 339 24.70 4.49 10.43
CA TYR A 339 24.56 3.15 9.84
C TYR A 339 25.12 2.07 10.78
N SER A 340 26.23 2.35 11.47
CA SER A 340 26.79 1.43 12.47
C SER A 340 25.86 1.23 13.66
N LEU A 341 25.26 2.31 14.18
CA LEU A 341 24.25 2.25 15.24
C LEU A 341 23.02 1.47 14.77
N PHE A 342 22.53 1.75 13.56
CA PHE A 342 21.42 1.02 12.95
C PHE A 342 21.68 -0.49 12.88
N CYS A 343 22.91 -0.91 12.54
CA CYS A 343 23.29 -2.31 12.54
C CYS A 343 23.33 -2.89 13.97
N GLN A 344 23.90 -2.17 14.94
CA GLN A 344 23.98 -2.62 16.34
C GLN A 344 22.62 -2.76 17.00
N GLU A 345 21.69 -1.84 16.73
CA GLU A 345 20.32 -1.90 17.24
C GLU A 345 19.57 -3.12 16.70
N ALA A 346 19.82 -3.54 15.45
CA ALA A 346 19.20 -4.74 14.88
C ALA A 346 19.53 -6.00 15.70
N GLU A 347 20.77 -6.11 16.18
CA GLU A 347 21.22 -7.25 16.97
C GLU A 347 20.59 -7.30 18.37
N GLN A 348 20.05 -6.19 18.88
CA GLN A 348 19.35 -6.16 20.17
C GLN A 348 17.93 -6.76 20.10
N TYR A 349 17.32 -6.79 18.91
CA TYR A 349 15.95 -7.27 18.73
C TYR A 349 15.86 -8.73 18.25
N GLN A 350 16.96 -9.47 18.23
CA GLN A 350 16.99 -10.86 17.74
C GLN A 350 16.03 -11.77 18.52
N ASP A 351 16.08 -11.72 19.86
CA ASP A 351 15.19 -12.51 20.71
C ASP A 351 13.72 -12.10 20.52
N PHE A 352 13.45 -10.81 20.28
CA PHE A 352 12.11 -10.33 20.00
C PHE A 352 11.58 -10.87 18.68
N TRP A 353 12.33 -10.73 17.59
CA TRP A 353 11.90 -11.22 16.28
C TRP A 353 11.72 -12.73 16.26
N LYS A 354 12.59 -13.47 16.96
CA LYS A 354 12.42 -14.91 17.17
C LYS A 354 11.11 -15.23 17.91
N ALA A 355 10.82 -14.55 19.02
CA ALA A 355 9.58 -14.77 19.77
C ALA A 355 8.33 -14.45 18.93
N MET A 356 8.38 -13.40 18.11
CA MET A 356 7.29 -13.05 17.19
C MET A 356 7.10 -14.12 16.10
N GLU A 357 8.17 -14.65 15.51
CA GLU A 357 8.12 -15.73 14.51
C GLU A 357 7.57 -17.03 15.10
N GLU A 358 8.00 -17.39 16.32
CA GLU A 358 7.50 -18.55 17.05
C GLU A 358 5.99 -18.42 17.32
N LEU A 359 5.54 -17.22 17.72
CA LEU A 359 4.12 -16.93 17.89
C LEU A 359 3.35 -17.00 16.57
N ASP A 360 3.86 -16.36 15.51
CA ASP A 360 3.24 -16.31 14.18
C ASP A 360 3.12 -17.72 13.55
N ALA A 361 4.09 -18.60 13.80
CA ALA A 361 4.05 -20.00 13.38
C ALA A 361 3.13 -20.87 14.26
N GLY A 362 2.99 -20.51 15.54
CA GLY A 362 2.29 -21.30 16.55
C GLY A 362 0.80 -21.00 16.72
N CYS A 363 0.26 -19.99 16.04
CA CYS A 363 -1.16 -19.63 16.16
C CYS A 363 -1.72 -18.93 14.92
N TRP A 364 -3.04 -18.78 14.86
CA TRP A 364 -3.71 -18.03 13.83
C TRP A 364 -3.74 -16.54 14.16
N VAL A 365 -2.83 -15.80 13.55
CA VAL A 365 -2.77 -14.33 13.61
C VAL A 365 -3.88 -13.72 12.75
N LEU A 366 -4.71 -12.90 13.40
CA LEU A 366 -5.76 -12.10 12.79
C LEU A 366 -5.25 -10.69 12.43
N GLU A 367 -4.45 -10.05 13.28
CA GLU A 367 -3.92 -8.70 13.00
C GLU A 367 -2.50 -8.54 13.57
N PRO A 368 -1.58 -7.86 12.85
CA PRO A 368 -1.71 -7.43 11.45
C PRO A 368 -1.73 -8.63 10.48
N GLU A 369 -2.33 -8.46 9.30
CA GLU A 369 -2.42 -9.53 8.29
C GLU A 369 -1.05 -9.94 7.73
N ASN A 370 -0.19 -8.94 7.49
CA ASN A 370 1.19 -9.10 7.07
C ASN A 370 2.07 -8.41 8.11
N PRO A 371 2.45 -9.11 9.19
CA PRO A 371 3.25 -8.50 10.23
C PRO A 371 4.62 -8.05 9.74
N SER A 372 5.01 -6.85 10.15
CA SER A 372 6.32 -6.26 9.89
C SER A 372 7.18 -6.28 11.16
N ARG A 373 8.49 -6.07 11.00
CA ARG A 373 9.47 -6.15 12.09
C ARG A 373 9.31 -5.08 13.18
N ARG A 374 8.50 -4.06 12.93
CA ARG A 374 8.12 -3.01 13.90
C ARG A 374 6.91 -3.37 14.75
N ASP A 375 6.11 -4.36 14.33
CA ASP A 375 4.81 -4.63 14.94
C ASP A 375 5.02 -5.42 16.23
N THR A 376 4.84 -4.75 17.37
CA THR A 376 5.01 -5.31 18.72
C THR A 376 3.77 -6.02 19.26
N TYR A 377 2.71 -6.14 18.46
CA TYR A 377 1.49 -6.77 18.88
C TYR A 377 1.00 -7.82 17.87
N ARG A 378 0.22 -8.78 18.36
CA ARG A 378 -0.56 -9.71 17.56
C ARG A 378 -1.96 -9.82 18.14
N LYS A 379 -2.97 -9.77 17.28
CA LYS A 379 -4.32 -10.23 17.61
C LYS A 379 -4.45 -11.65 17.08
N ILE A 380 -4.70 -12.61 17.95
CA ILE A 380 -4.75 -14.03 17.61
C ILE A 380 -6.16 -14.58 17.84
N SER A 381 -6.54 -15.60 17.06
CA SER A 381 -7.77 -16.34 17.28
C SER A 381 -7.58 -17.33 18.44
N VAL A 382 -8.53 -17.35 19.39
CA VAL A 382 -8.50 -18.27 20.54
C VAL A 382 -9.63 -19.29 20.44
N ALA A 383 -10.83 -18.81 20.13
CA ALA A 383 -12.03 -19.63 19.92
C ALA A 383 -12.98 -18.89 18.97
N PRO A 384 -14.07 -19.52 18.48
CA PRO A 384 -15.07 -18.81 17.68
C PRO A 384 -15.58 -17.56 18.41
N ASN A 385 -15.55 -16.41 17.74
CA ASN A 385 -15.94 -15.09 18.28
C ASN A 385 -15.13 -14.62 19.52
N VAL A 386 -13.96 -15.22 19.79
CA VAL A 386 -13.04 -14.80 20.86
C VAL A 386 -11.63 -14.67 20.30
N SER A 387 -11.07 -13.48 20.42
CA SER A 387 -9.69 -13.18 20.05
C SER A 387 -8.94 -12.52 21.20
N LEU A 388 -7.62 -12.66 21.16
CA LEU A 388 -6.71 -12.13 22.17
C LEU A 388 -5.71 -11.20 21.48
N LYS A 389 -5.70 -9.93 21.86
CA LYS A 389 -4.62 -9.02 21.49
C LYS A 389 -3.50 -9.15 22.52
N ILE A 390 -2.28 -9.36 22.04
CA ILE A 390 -1.07 -9.56 22.82
C ILE A 390 -0.08 -8.48 22.40
N GLU A 391 0.43 -7.71 23.36
CA GLU A 391 1.47 -6.69 23.16
C GLU A 391 2.75 -7.14 23.87
N ILE A 392 3.81 -7.33 23.10
CA ILE A 392 5.08 -7.92 23.52
C ILE A 392 6.11 -6.80 23.70
N ASP A 393 6.82 -6.81 24.83
CA ASP A 393 7.93 -5.89 25.04
C ASP A 393 9.15 -6.33 24.22
N PRO A 394 9.65 -5.50 23.28
CA PRO A 394 10.83 -5.84 22.48
C PRO A 394 12.10 -6.15 23.28
N ASN A 395 12.21 -5.63 24.51
CA ASN A 395 13.39 -5.88 25.34
C ASN A 395 13.26 -7.16 26.20
N HIS A 396 12.02 -7.62 26.42
CA HIS A 396 11.71 -8.75 27.30
C HIS A 396 10.60 -9.61 26.68
N PRO A 397 10.83 -10.20 25.49
CA PRO A 397 9.77 -10.76 24.66
C PRO A 397 9.07 -11.98 25.26
N TYR A 398 9.75 -12.72 26.13
CA TYR A 398 9.22 -13.94 26.76
C TYR A 398 8.57 -13.70 28.13
N VAL A 399 8.60 -12.47 28.67
CA VAL A 399 7.86 -12.11 29.88
C VAL A 399 6.37 -12.07 29.56
N PHE A 400 5.52 -12.37 30.56
CA PHE A 400 4.06 -12.33 30.40
C PHE A 400 3.62 -10.99 29.77
N PRO A 401 3.02 -11.02 28.55
CA PRO A 401 2.75 -9.82 27.78
C PRO A 401 1.51 -9.08 28.29
N SER A 402 1.35 -7.83 27.83
CA SER A 402 0.09 -7.12 28.02
C SER A 402 -0.96 -7.76 27.11
N ILE A 403 -2.10 -8.16 27.67
CA ILE A 403 -3.17 -8.84 26.95
C ILE A 403 -4.49 -8.11 27.02
N THR A 404 -5.24 -8.12 25.93
CA THR A 404 -6.60 -7.57 25.84
C THR A 404 -7.51 -8.57 25.15
N TRP A 405 -8.56 -8.98 25.85
CA TRP A 405 -9.56 -9.89 25.32
C TRP A 405 -10.58 -9.16 24.44
N LEU A 406 -10.96 -9.78 23.32
CA LEU A 406 -12.04 -9.30 22.45
C LEU A 406 -13.05 -10.43 22.20
N GLY A 407 -14.32 -10.17 22.50
CA GLY A 407 -15.41 -11.13 22.39
C GLY A 407 -16.57 -10.72 23.28
N SER A 408 -17.63 -11.55 23.34
CA SER A 408 -18.69 -11.33 24.34
C SER A 408 -18.15 -11.62 25.74
N GLU A 409 -18.60 -10.85 26.74
CA GLU A 409 -18.11 -11.02 28.12
C GLU A 409 -18.32 -12.44 28.65
N THR A 410 -19.43 -13.09 28.28
CA THR A 410 -19.72 -14.48 28.67
C THR A 410 -18.78 -15.52 28.06
N ALA A 411 -18.25 -15.26 26.86
CA ALA A 411 -17.29 -16.14 26.21
C ALA A 411 -15.86 -15.88 26.74
N VAL A 412 -15.52 -14.61 26.96
CA VAL A 412 -14.22 -14.16 27.44
C VAL A 412 -13.97 -14.50 28.91
N SER A 413 -14.98 -14.40 29.78
CA SER A 413 -14.82 -14.53 31.24
C SER A 413 -14.12 -15.84 31.63
N LYS A 414 -14.50 -16.95 30.98
CA LYS A 414 -13.91 -18.28 31.20
C LYS A 414 -12.41 -18.32 30.96
N PHE A 415 -11.93 -17.64 29.91
CA PHE A 415 -10.51 -17.59 29.59
C PHE A 415 -9.77 -16.60 30.49
N ARG A 416 -10.42 -15.50 30.87
CA ARG A 416 -9.85 -14.51 31.80
C ARG A 416 -9.61 -15.12 33.18
N GLU A 417 -10.57 -15.86 33.71
CA GLU A 417 -10.45 -16.58 34.99
C GLU A 417 -9.29 -17.59 34.95
N LYS A 418 -9.16 -18.37 33.87
CA LYS A 418 -8.04 -19.32 33.70
C LYS A 418 -6.66 -18.65 33.78
N ILE A 419 -6.49 -17.48 33.16
CA ILE A 419 -5.21 -16.76 33.24
C ILE A 419 -4.95 -16.28 34.68
N LEU A 420 -5.96 -15.71 35.34
CA LEU A 420 -5.82 -15.20 36.71
C LEU A 420 -5.45 -16.32 37.70
N ASP A 421 -6.07 -17.50 37.56
CA ASP A 421 -5.85 -18.63 38.46
C ASP A 421 -4.51 -19.34 38.24
N ARG A 422 -3.90 -19.18 37.04
CA ARG A 422 -2.78 -20.03 36.59
C ARG A 422 -1.60 -19.25 36.04
N ILE A 423 -1.54 -17.94 36.27
CA ILE A 423 -0.46 -17.07 35.80
C ILE A 423 0.94 -17.58 36.18
N GLU A 424 1.06 -18.25 37.32
CA GLU A 424 2.30 -18.86 37.83
C GLU A 424 2.87 -19.98 36.93
N VAL A 425 2.07 -20.52 36.01
CA VAL A 425 2.48 -21.55 35.06
C VAL A 425 3.31 -20.95 33.90
N TRP A 426 3.29 -19.63 33.74
CA TRP A 426 4.07 -18.94 32.72
C TRP A 426 5.57 -19.15 32.94
N ASP A 427 6.24 -19.64 31.90
CA ASP A 427 7.65 -19.96 31.91
C ASP A 427 8.39 -19.13 30.86
N ASN A 428 9.27 -18.22 31.29
CA ASN A 428 10.00 -17.33 30.39
C ASN A 428 10.99 -18.07 29.47
N ASP A 429 11.27 -19.35 29.73
CA ASP A 429 12.14 -20.17 28.87
C ASP A 429 11.35 -20.83 27.71
N LEU A 430 10.03 -20.66 27.66
CA LEU A 430 9.16 -21.25 26.64
C LEU A 430 8.61 -20.22 25.63
N PRO A 431 8.32 -20.66 24.39
CA PRO A 431 7.62 -19.84 23.41
C PRO A 431 6.26 -19.33 23.91
N ILE A 432 5.89 -18.13 23.48
CA ILE A 432 4.67 -17.41 23.89
C ILE A 432 3.42 -18.24 23.62
N ASN A 433 3.30 -18.84 22.42
CA ASN A 433 2.18 -19.69 22.04
C ASN A 433 2.05 -20.91 22.98
N THR A 434 3.17 -21.58 23.30
CA THR A 434 3.19 -22.74 24.22
C THR A 434 2.72 -22.34 25.61
N ASN A 435 3.17 -21.19 26.12
CA ASN A 435 2.71 -20.68 27.41
C ASN A 435 1.21 -20.37 27.40
N LEU A 436 0.70 -19.76 26.32
CA LEU A 436 -0.73 -19.47 26.17
C LEU A 436 -1.57 -20.75 26.15
N GLU A 437 -1.14 -21.78 25.41
CA GLU A 437 -1.81 -23.09 25.40
C GLU A 437 -1.84 -23.72 26.79
N ARG A 438 -0.72 -23.67 27.53
CA ARG A 438 -0.64 -24.16 28.91
C ARG A 438 -1.56 -23.38 29.84
N LEU A 439 -1.57 -22.05 29.76
CA LEU A 439 -2.40 -21.17 30.60
C LEU A 439 -3.90 -21.36 30.34
N LEU A 440 -4.28 -21.48 29.08
CA LEU A 440 -5.69 -21.57 28.67
C LEU A 440 -6.22 -23.01 28.63
N GLU A 441 -5.33 -24.00 28.65
CA GLU A 441 -5.62 -25.44 28.48
C GLU A 441 -6.40 -25.71 27.19
N ILE A 442 -5.95 -25.09 26.12
CA ILE A 442 -6.46 -25.28 24.78
C ILE A 442 -5.28 -25.48 23.83
N SER A 443 -5.56 -26.02 22.65
CA SER A 443 -4.66 -25.89 21.52
C SER A 443 -5.04 -24.64 20.73
N LEU A 444 -4.08 -23.77 20.42
CA LEU A 444 -4.36 -22.57 19.66
C LEU A 444 -4.70 -22.95 18.21
N PRO A 445 -5.76 -22.35 17.62
CA PRO A 445 -6.09 -22.58 16.22
C PRO A 445 -4.92 -22.20 15.31
N LEU A 446 -4.69 -23.00 14.25
CA LEU A 446 -3.74 -22.69 13.17
C LEU A 446 -4.52 -22.39 11.89
N LYS A 447 -4.00 -21.47 11.07
CA LYS A 447 -4.62 -21.08 9.80
C LYS A 447 -4.78 -22.25 8.81
N GLN A 448 -3.80 -23.17 8.78
CA GLN A 448 -3.76 -24.29 7.82
C GLN A 448 -4.71 -25.45 8.15
N THR A 449 -5.09 -25.62 9.42
CA THR A 449 -5.96 -26.73 9.86
C THR A 449 -7.44 -26.52 9.45
N LEU A 450 -7.79 -25.36 8.90
CA LEU A 450 -9.16 -24.98 8.53
C LEU A 450 -9.54 -25.31 7.08
N GLU A 451 -8.58 -25.57 6.18
CA GLU A 451 -8.87 -25.88 4.76
C GLU A 451 -9.58 -27.23 4.57
N MET A 452 -9.63 -28.08 5.60
CA MET A 452 -10.23 -29.43 5.53
C MET A 452 -11.57 -29.61 6.26
N GLY A 453 -12.15 -28.54 6.82
CA GLY A 453 -13.56 -28.56 7.21
C GLY A 453 -13.86 -27.86 8.53
N THR A 454 -14.36 -26.62 8.45
CA THR A 454 -15.52 -26.14 9.20
C THR A 454 -15.78 -24.67 8.85
N GLU A 455 -16.99 -24.36 8.37
CA GLU A 455 -17.52 -23.00 8.15
C GLU A 455 -17.66 -22.15 9.44
N ASN A 456 -17.15 -22.63 10.58
CA ASN A 456 -17.47 -22.13 11.93
C ASN A 456 -16.48 -21.10 12.50
N TYR A 457 -15.40 -20.78 11.78
CA TYR A 457 -14.32 -19.93 12.31
C TYR A 457 -14.13 -18.61 11.55
N GLU A 458 -14.79 -18.42 10.41
CA GLU A 458 -14.79 -17.15 9.67
C GLU A 458 -15.73 -16.16 10.37
N VAL A 459 -15.15 -15.34 11.26
CA VAL A 459 -15.88 -14.27 11.95
C VAL A 459 -16.01 -13.09 11.00
N THR A 460 -17.15 -12.98 10.34
CA THR A 460 -17.49 -11.83 9.48
C THR A 460 -18.22 -10.75 10.26
N CYS A 461 -18.09 -9.50 9.83
CA CYS A 461 -18.89 -8.42 10.38
C CYS A 461 -20.35 -8.58 9.97
N CYS A 462 -21.27 -8.57 10.93
CA CYS A 462 -22.70 -8.70 10.66
C CYS A 462 -23.31 -7.51 9.87
N ILE A 463 -22.60 -6.39 9.72
CA ILE A 463 -23.06 -5.22 8.94
C ILE A 463 -22.52 -5.25 7.50
N CYS A 464 -21.20 -5.41 7.32
CA CYS A 464 -20.58 -5.36 5.98
C CYS A 464 -20.29 -6.73 5.38
N TYR A 465 -20.60 -7.82 6.11
CA TYR A 465 -20.39 -9.22 5.73
C TYR A 465 -18.96 -9.53 5.27
N SER A 466 -18.00 -8.70 5.68
CA SER A 466 -16.59 -8.84 5.34
C SER A 466 -15.80 -9.32 6.56
N GLU A 467 -14.79 -10.15 6.32
CA GLU A 467 -13.81 -10.57 7.34
C GLU A 467 -12.87 -9.44 7.75
N ARG A 468 -12.59 -8.53 6.81
CA ARG A 468 -11.74 -7.36 7.04
C ARG A 468 -12.37 -6.10 6.49
N LEU A 469 -12.18 -5.00 7.21
CA LEU A 469 -12.44 -3.65 6.74
C LEU A 469 -11.22 -2.79 7.07
N ASN A 470 -10.61 -2.20 6.04
CA ASN A 470 -9.36 -1.41 6.18
C ASN A 470 -8.21 -2.16 6.88
N GLY A 471 -8.14 -3.48 6.70
CA GLY A 471 -7.15 -4.35 7.33
C GLY A 471 -7.51 -4.86 8.73
N GLU A 472 -8.50 -4.26 9.40
CA GLU A 472 -8.97 -4.70 10.73
C GLU A 472 -10.01 -5.81 10.61
N VAL A 473 -10.04 -6.77 11.55
CA VAL A 473 -11.12 -7.77 11.65
C VAL A 473 -12.19 -7.33 12.65
N PRO A 474 -13.41 -7.90 12.65
CA PRO A 474 -14.43 -7.59 13.64
C PRO A 474 -13.89 -7.71 15.06
N SER A 475 -14.07 -6.65 15.85
CA SER A 475 -13.46 -6.52 17.18
C SER A 475 -14.48 -6.19 18.26
N ARG A 476 -15.70 -5.79 17.88
CA ARG A 476 -16.81 -5.59 18.82
C ARG A 476 -17.84 -6.69 18.66
N THR A 477 -18.02 -7.51 19.69
CA THR A 477 -19.06 -8.53 19.75
C THR A 477 -20.24 -8.04 20.60
N CYS A 478 -21.46 -8.44 20.24
CA CYS A 478 -22.65 -8.17 21.05
C CYS A 478 -22.52 -8.82 22.43
N ASP A 479 -22.86 -8.07 23.49
CA ASP A 479 -22.75 -8.54 24.87
C ASP A 479 -23.87 -9.53 25.25
N ASN A 480 -24.94 -9.62 24.44
CA ASN A 480 -26.01 -10.61 24.62
C ASN A 480 -25.47 -12.03 24.32
N SER A 481 -25.52 -12.90 25.32
CA SER A 481 -25.06 -14.29 25.25
C SER A 481 -25.75 -15.14 24.18
N ASN A 482 -26.98 -14.76 23.80
CA ASN A 482 -27.75 -15.46 22.76
C ASN A 482 -27.51 -14.90 21.35
N CYS A 483 -26.76 -13.80 21.22
CA CYS A 483 -26.49 -13.14 19.93
C CYS A 483 -25.11 -13.51 19.40
N GLY A 484 -24.04 -13.17 20.14
CA GLY A 484 -22.66 -13.50 19.77
C GLY A 484 -22.13 -12.90 18.46
N GLN A 485 -22.90 -12.05 17.77
CA GLN A 485 -22.49 -11.45 16.50
C GLN A 485 -21.38 -10.42 16.66
N SER A 486 -20.47 -10.39 15.69
CA SER A 486 -19.30 -9.51 15.69
C SER A 486 -19.41 -8.40 14.64
N PHE A 487 -18.80 -7.27 14.96
CA PHE A 487 -18.84 -6.04 14.17
C PHE A 487 -17.46 -5.40 14.11
N HIS A 488 -17.10 -4.83 12.95
CA HIS A 488 -16.03 -3.83 12.91
C HIS A 488 -16.45 -2.61 13.75
N ILE A 489 -15.52 -2.03 14.52
CA ILE A 489 -15.78 -0.82 15.30
C ILE A 489 -16.29 0.29 14.39
N PHE A 490 -15.69 0.47 13.22
CA PHE A 490 -16.13 1.43 12.21
C PHE A 490 -17.58 1.19 11.77
N CYS A 491 -17.92 -0.04 11.34
CA CYS A 491 -19.28 -0.37 10.91
C CYS A 491 -20.33 -0.13 12.01
N LEU A 492 -20.05 -0.59 13.22
CA LEU A 492 -20.97 -0.43 14.35
C LEU A 492 -21.11 1.05 14.74
N TYR A 493 -20.02 1.81 14.73
CA TYR A 493 -20.05 3.24 15.01
C TYR A 493 -20.90 4.01 13.98
N GLU A 494 -20.69 3.73 12.68
CA GLU A 494 -21.47 4.32 11.59
C GLU A 494 -22.96 3.94 11.68
N TRP A 495 -23.26 2.69 12.05
CA TRP A 495 -24.63 2.25 12.27
C TRP A 495 -25.30 3.01 13.42
N LEU A 496 -24.67 3.01 14.60
CA LEU A 496 -25.22 3.64 15.80
C LEU A 496 -25.37 5.15 15.61
N ARG A 497 -24.45 5.84 14.93
CA ARG A 497 -24.60 7.29 14.69
C ARG A 497 -25.75 7.65 13.75
N CYS A 498 -26.16 6.75 12.84
CA CYS A 498 -27.27 6.99 11.92
C CYS A 498 -28.64 6.88 12.63
N LEU A 499 -28.71 6.20 13.77
CA LEU A 499 -29.91 6.06 14.60
C LEU A 499 -30.08 7.27 15.53
N ILE A 500 -30.38 8.44 14.94
CA ILE A 500 -30.47 9.73 15.66
C ILE A 500 -31.49 9.71 16.82
N GLN A 501 -32.48 8.82 16.80
CA GLN A 501 -33.57 8.79 17.79
C GLN A 501 -33.29 7.92 19.03
N THR A 502 -32.38 6.93 18.96
CA THR A 502 -32.13 5.98 20.06
C THR A 502 -30.70 6.05 20.62
N THR A 503 -29.82 6.79 19.94
CA THR A 503 -28.40 6.83 20.29
C THR A 503 -28.10 7.79 21.43
N ARG A 504 -27.59 7.25 22.54
CA ARG A 504 -27.07 8.03 23.67
C ARG A 504 -25.55 8.14 23.55
N LYS A 505 -25.02 9.34 23.75
CA LYS A 505 -23.56 9.58 23.84
C LYS A 505 -23.19 9.86 25.28
N GLN A 506 -22.18 9.16 25.81
CA GLN A 506 -21.58 9.45 27.11
C GLN A 506 -20.05 9.45 26.95
N GLY A 507 -19.44 10.63 27.04
CA GLY A 507 -18.03 10.81 26.71
C GLY A 507 -17.72 10.40 25.27
N ASN A 508 -16.64 9.64 25.08
CA ASN A 508 -16.24 9.07 23.79
C ASN A 508 -16.92 7.73 23.47
N LYS A 509 -18.07 7.39 24.07
CA LYS A 509 -18.76 6.13 23.81
C LYS A 509 -20.16 6.37 23.27
N VAL A 510 -20.50 5.62 22.23
CA VAL A 510 -21.82 5.64 21.57
C VAL A 510 -22.58 4.39 22.00
N PHE A 511 -23.84 4.57 22.40
CA PHE A 511 -24.72 3.50 22.84
C PHE A 511 -25.95 3.45 21.95
N GLY A 512 -26.43 2.24 21.67
CA GLY A 512 -27.71 2.01 21.01
C GLY A 512 -28.03 0.51 21.01
N GLU A 513 -28.68 0.04 19.97
CA GLU A 513 -29.17 -1.33 19.87
C GLU A 513 -28.35 -2.15 18.86
N CYS A 514 -28.13 -3.41 19.18
CA CYS A 514 -27.44 -4.37 18.33
C CYS A 514 -28.20 -4.52 17.00
N PRO A 515 -27.56 -4.35 15.82
CA PRO A 515 -28.21 -4.50 14.52
C PRO A 515 -28.87 -5.87 14.30
N TYR A 516 -28.46 -6.88 15.05
CA TYR A 516 -28.93 -8.27 14.88
C TYR A 516 -30.01 -8.68 15.88
N CYS A 517 -29.87 -8.31 17.17
CA CYS A 517 -30.74 -8.80 18.24
C CYS A 517 -31.43 -7.70 19.05
N GLU A 518 -31.23 -6.44 18.66
CA GLU A 518 -31.85 -5.24 19.27
C GLU A 518 -31.49 -5.02 20.75
N GLN A 519 -30.64 -5.87 21.35
CA GLN A 519 -30.17 -5.68 22.72
C GLN A 519 -29.14 -4.53 22.81
N PRO A 520 -29.01 -3.89 23.99
CA PRO A 520 -28.07 -2.79 24.18
C PRO A 520 -26.64 -3.15 23.77
N ILE A 521 -26.02 -2.30 22.95
CA ILE A 521 -24.62 -2.39 22.54
C ILE A 521 -23.98 -1.01 22.57
N SER A 522 -22.65 -0.98 22.66
CA SER A 522 -21.90 0.27 22.62
C SER A 522 -20.52 0.08 22.02
N CYS A 523 -19.99 1.13 21.40
CA CYS A 523 -18.62 1.18 20.89
C CYS A 523 -18.01 2.57 21.06
N ASN A 524 -16.68 2.63 21.01
CA ASN A 524 -15.96 3.90 20.90
C ASN A 524 -15.88 4.31 19.42
N PRO A 525 -15.68 5.61 19.11
CA PRO A 525 -15.26 6.04 17.79
C PRO A 525 -14.03 5.26 17.33
N PRO A 526 -13.93 4.93 16.04
CA PRO A 526 -12.68 4.41 15.48
C PRO A 526 -11.53 5.41 15.75
N ALA A 527 -10.32 4.88 15.96
CA ALA A 527 -9.14 5.73 16.09
C ALA A 527 -8.93 6.51 14.78
N SER A 528 -8.68 7.81 14.90
CA SER A 528 -8.50 8.75 13.79
C SER A 528 -7.20 8.57 13.04
#